data_AF-W1Y2R2-F1
#
_entry.id   AF-W1Y2R2-F1
#
_cell.length_a   1.000
_cell.length_b   1.000
_cell.length_c   1.000
_cell.angle_alpha   90.00
_cell.angle_beta   90.00
_cell.angle_gamma   90.00
#
_symmetry.space_group_name_H-M   'P 1'
#
loop_
_entity.id
_entity.type
_entity.pdbx_description
1 polymer ?
#
loop_
_entity_poly.entity_id
_entity_poly.type
_entity_poly.pdbx_seq_one_letter_code
_entity_poly.pdbx_strand_id
1 'polypeptide(L)'
;EAYTTRLRSHKLYKDAEATVSLLTITSNVAYSKQTGNSPVHKGVYLNEDGSVNLSKLEFFSPGANPSNKAKGGWLQNLNSLSSLDFSYAADGISLTTQVSPRALGKTRDEQVDNLVTILDGYFENGGQ
;
A
#
# COMPACT_ATOMS: atom_id res chain seq x y z
N GLU A 1 0.65 13.99 -1.68
CA GLU A 1 0.75 15.46 -1.71
C GLU A 1 1.75 16.02 -0.70
N ALA A 2 1.41 16.18 0.60
CA ALA A 2 2.22 16.95 1.55
C ALA A 2 3.71 16.52 1.62
N TYR A 3 3.98 15.21 1.63
CA TYR A 3 5.35 14.69 1.62
C TYR A 3 6.11 15.06 0.34
N THR A 4 5.49 14.86 -0.84
CA THR A 4 6.07 15.18 -2.15
C THR A 4 6.34 16.67 -2.30
N THR A 5 5.39 17.53 -1.89
CA THR A 5 5.56 18.99 -1.92
C THR A 5 6.74 19.42 -1.06
N ARG A 6 6.89 18.84 0.13
CA ARG A 6 8.05 19.10 0.99
C ARG A 6 9.33 18.56 0.39
N LEU A 7 9.34 17.39 -0.23
CA LEU A 7 10.54 16.83 -0.85
C LEU A 7 11.01 17.72 -2.03
N ARG A 8 10.07 18.14 -2.89
CA ARG A 8 10.33 19.03 -4.04
C ARG A 8 10.84 20.43 -3.66
N SER A 9 10.68 20.87 -2.40
CA SER A 9 11.20 22.17 -1.95
C SER A 9 12.72 22.18 -1.71
N HIS A 10 13.40 21.03 -1.82
CA HIS A 10 14.83 20.92 -1.54
C HIS A 10 15.64 20.89 -2.83
N LYS A 11 16.81 21.56 -2.84
CA LYS A 11 17.78 21.41 -3.92
C LYS A 11 18.42 20.03 -3.84
N LEU A 12 18.36 19.28 -4.94
CA LEU A 12 18.93 17.94 -5.04
C LEU A 12 20.25 17.94 -5.82
N TYR A 13 21.06 16.91 -5.57
CA TYR A 13 22.32 16.71 -6.27
C TYR A 13 22.08 16.47 -7.77
N LYS A 14 22.95 17.03 -8.62
CA LYS A 14 22.85 16.98 -10.10
C LYS A 14 21.52 17.49 -10.66
N ASP A 15 20.88 18.42 -9.96
CA ASP A 15 19.58 18.97 -10.34
C ASP A 15 18.52 17.88 -10.56
N ALA A 16 18.61 16.78 -9.79
CA ALA A 16 17.66 15.68 -9.86
C ALA A 16 16.24 16.15 -9.51
N GLU A 17 15.23 15.60 -10.19
CA GLU A 17 13.84 15.82 -9.86
C GLU A 17 13.42 14.94 -8.68
N ALA A 18 12.74 15.54 -7.69
CA ALA A 18 12.22 14.80 -6.56
C ALA A 18 10.91 14.07 -6.92
N THR A 19 10.95 12.74 -6.94
CA THR A 19 9.80 11.86 -7.08
C THR A 19 9.58 11.03 -5.81
N VAL A 20 8.38 10.48 -5.65
CA VAL A 20 7.98 9.69 -4.48
C VAL A 20 7.30 8.43 -4.96
N SER A 21 7.58 7.30 -4.30
CA SER A 21 6.85 6.05 -4.50
C SER A 21 6.09 5.66 -3.24
N LEU A 22 4.89 5.09 -3.39
CA LEU A 22 4.21 4.36 -2.33
C LEU A 22 4.58 2.88 -2.42
N LEU A 23 5.82 2.57 -2.02
CA LEU A 23 6.46 1.27 -2.18
C LEU A 23 7.26 0.91 -0.92
N THR A 24 7.25 -0.38 -0.54
CA THR A 24 7.95 -0.84 0.67
C THR A 24 8.96 -1.96 0.43
N ILE A 25 8.83 -2.77 -0.64
CA ILE A 25 9.52 -4.06 -0.75
C ILE A 25 9.25 -4.88 0.53
N THR A 26 10.29 -5.24 1.29
CA THR A 26 10.19 -5.91 2.60
C THR A 26 10.42 -4.95 3.77
N SER A 27 10.62 -3.66 3.52
CA SER A 27 10.81 -2.64 4.55
C SER A 27 9.58 -2.43 5.41
N ASN A 28 8.38 -2.81 4.95
CA ASN A 28 7.18 -2.82 5.79
C ASN A 28 7.38 -3.73 7.02
N VAL A 29 8.07 -4.87 6.87
CA VAL A 29 8.41 -5.79 7.96
C VAL A 29 9.48 -5.20 8.87
N ALA A 30 10.55 -4.65 8.29
CA ALA A 30 11.66 -4.07 9.05
C ALA A 30 11.22 -2.86 9.88
N TYR A 31 10.43 -1.96 9.29
CA TYR A 31 9.93 -0.77 9.98
C TYR A 31 8.94 -1.11 11.08
N SER A 32 8.04 -2.09 10.89
CA SER A 32 7.12 -2.48 11.97
C SER A 32 7.86 -2.96 13.21
N LYS A 33 8.94 -3.73 13.05
CA LYS A 33 9.78 -4.18 14.16
C LYS A 33 10.56 -3.05 14.85
N GLN A 34 10.58 -1.86 14.28
CA GLN A 34 11.26 -0.67 14.82
C GLN A 34 10.29 0.47 15.17
N THR A 35 8.98 0.26 14.99
CA THR A 35 7.96 1.28 15.28
C THR A 35 7.23 0.91 16.56
N GLY A 36 7.09 1.89 17.46
CA GLY A 36 6.29 1.75 18.68
C GLY A 36 4.78 1.72 18.40
N ASN A 37 3.99 1.47 19.45
CA ASN A 37 2.54 1.57 19.37
C ASN A 37 2.06 2.97 18.95
N SER A 38 1.07 3.03 18.07
CA SER A 38 0.38 4.25 17.65
C SER A 38 -1.13 4.00 17.50
N PRO A 39 -1.99 5.04 17.35
CA PRO A 39 -3.43 4.85 17.21
C PRO A 39 -3.85 3.91 16.06
N VAL A 40 -3.02 3.77 15.02
CA VAL A 40 -3.32 3.01 13.81
C VAL A 40 -2.49 1.72 13.65
N HIS A 41 -1.44 1.55 14.45
CA HIS A 41 -0.49 0.42 14.35
C HIS A 41 -0.14 -0.13 15.72
N LYS A 42 -0.31 -1.44 15.91
CA LYS A 42 0.20 -2.14 17.09
C LYS A 42 1.67 -2.48 16.86
N GLY A 43 2.52 -1.64 17.42
CA GLY A 43 3.96 -1.75 17.28
C GLY A 43 4.62 -2.45 18.47
N VAL A 44 5.93 -2.29 18.51
CA VAL A 44 6.76 -2.76 19.61
C VAL A 44 6.39 -2.00 20.89
N TYR A 45 6.37 -2.71 22.03
CA TYR A 45 6.27 -2.09 23.35
C TYR A 45 7.26 -2.72 24.31
N LEU A 46 7.55 -2.03 25.40
CA LEU A 46 8.44 -2.53 26.44
C LEU A 46 7.61 -3.23 27.52
N ASN A 47 8.12 -4.35 28.02
CA ASN A 47 7.65 -4.94 29.28
C ASN A 47 8.06 -4.04 30.46
N GLU A 48 7.53 -4.30 31.65
CA GLU A 48 7.87 -3.54 32.87
C GLU A 48 9.38 -3.62 33.22
N ASP A 49 10.03 -4.72 32.84
CA ASP A 49 11.48 -4.94 33.02
C ASP A 49 12.35 -4.25 31.94
N GLY A 50 11.73 -3.50 31.02
CA GLY A 50 12.42 -2.81 29.92
C GLY A 50 12.76 -3.70 28.72
N SER A 51 12.41 -4.99 28.74
CA SER A 51 12.63 -5.89 27.59
C SER A 51 11.63 -5.62 26.45
N VAL A 52 12.07 -5.89 25.22
CA VAL A 52 11.26 -5.68 24.01
C VAL A 52 10.18 -6.76 23.89
N ASN A 53 8.93 -6.33 23.71
CA ASN A 53 7.79 -7.20 23.49
C ASN A 53 7.25 -7.06 22.05
N LEU A 54 7.21 -8.18 21.34
CA LEU A 54 6.73 -8.29 19.95
C LEU A 54 5.43 -9.09 19.82
N SER A 55 4.83 -9.53 20.93
CA SER A 55 3.69 -10.48 20.92
C SER A 55 2.42 -9.94 20.27
N LYS A 56 2.27 -8.61 20.20
CA LYS A 56 1.12 -7.93 19.57
C LYS A 56 1.49 -7.16 18.31
N LEU A 57 2.70 -7.38 17.79
CA LEU A 57 3.20 -6.68 16.62
C LEU A 57 2.32 -6.97 15.40
N GLU A 58 1.82 -5.92 14.76
CA GLU A 58 1.20 -5.97 13.44
C GLU A 58 2.19 -5.46 12.41
N PHE A 59 2.20 -6.02 11.20
CA PHE A 59 3.04 -5.49 10.11
C PHE A 59 2.32 -4.37 9.36
N PHE A 60 3.08 -3.38 8.91
CA PHE A 60 2.59 -2.38 7.96
C PHE A 60 2.19 -3.06 6.65
N SER A 61 1.20 -2.46 5.99
CA SER A 61 0.80 -2.89 4.65
C SER A 61 1.97 -2.76 3.66
N PRO A 62 2.07 -3.67 2.68
CA PRO A 62 3.06 -3.54 1.63
C PRO A 62 2.65 -2.43 0.65
N GLY A 63 3.56 -1.52 0.32
CA GLY A 63 3.28 -0.42 -0.61
C GLY A 63 2.07 0.43 -0.21
N ALA A 64 1.17 0.66 -1.17
CA ALA A 64 -0.08 1.41 -0.99
C ALA A 64 -1.26 0.51 -0.59
N ASN A 65 -1.02 -0.75 -0.23
CA ASN A 65 -2.09 -1.67 0.12
C ASN A 65 -2.92 -1.15 1.32
N PRO A 66 -4.23 -1.40 1.33
CA PRO A 66 -5.04 -1.23 2.53
C PRO A 66 -4.47 -2.03 3.72
N SER A 67 -4.77 -1.58 4.94
CA SER A 67 -4.45 -2.34 6.16
C SER A 67 -5.13 -3.72 6.13
N ASN A 68 -4.54 -4.71 6.79
CA ASN A 68 -5.21 -5.99 7.07
C ASN A 68 -6.51 -5.82 7.90
N LYS A 69 -6.72 -4.64 8.50
CA LYS A 69 -7.95 -4.27 9.20
C LYS A 69 -8.98 -3.58 8.30
N ALA A 70 -8.61 -3.22 7.07
CA ALA A 70 -9.50 -2.56 6.14
C ALA A 70 -10.70 -3.47 5.84
N LYS A 71 -11.89 -2.87 5.84
CA LYS A 71 -13.12 -3.56 5.48
C LYS A 71 -13.41 -3.22 4.02
N GLY A 72 -13.60 -4.23 3.20
CA GLY A 72 -14.06 -4.04 1.83
C GLY A 72 -13.66 -5.16 0.90
N GLY A 73 -14.40 -5.29 -0.20
CA GLY A 73 -14.08 -6.22 -1.28
C GLY A 73 -12.94 -5.70 -2.16
N TRP A 74 -12.45 -6.56 -3.05
CA TRP A 74 -11.35 -6.22 -3.96
C TRP A 74 -11.62 -4.95 -4.79
N LEU A 75 -12.84 -4.79 -5.33
CA LEU A 75 -13.24 -3.58 -6.08
C LEU A 75 -13.18 -2.29 -5.25
N GLN A 76 -13.55 -2.35 -3.96
CA GLN A 76 -13.47 -1.17 -3.09
C GLN A 76 -12.02 -0.78 -2.80
N ASN A 77 -11.13 -1.76 -2.68
CA ASN A 77 -9.70 -1.51 -2.53
C ASN A 77 -9.13 -0.88 -3.81
N LEU A 78 -9.47 -1.39 -4.99
CA LEU A 78 -9.06 -0.82 -6.27
C LEU A 78 -9.54 0.63 -6.42
N ASN A 79 -10.82 0.90 -6.14
CA ASN A 79 -11.37 2.26 -6.20
C ASN A 79 -10.65 3.22 -5.24
N SER A 80 -10.37 2.77 -4.01
CA SER A 80 -9.64 3.58 -3.03
C SER A 80 -8.24 3.94 -3.53
N LEU A 81 -7.54 2.98 -4.15
CA LEU A 81 -6.20 3.23 -4.69
C LEU A 81 -6.21 4.09 -5.96
N SER A 82 -7.20 3.91 -6.84
CA SER A 82 -7.34 4.73 -8.05
C SER A 82 -7.57 6.21 -7.76
N SER A 83 -8.06 6.54 -6.55
CA SER A 83 -8.22 7.93 -6.11
C SER A 83 -6.92 8.64 -5.73
N LEU A 84 -5.80 7.92 -5.66
CA LEU A 84 -4.51 8.51 -5.33
C LEU A 84 -3.96 9.24 -6.56
N ASP A 85 -3.74 10.55 -6.41
CA ASP A 85 -3.18 11.37 -7.48
C ASP A 85 -1.70 11.00 -7.74
N PHE A 86 -1.48 10.35 -8.90
CA PHE A 86 -0.17 9.88 -9.34
C PHE A 86 0.86 11.00 -9.50
N SER A 87 0.45 12.25 -9.76
CA SER A 87 1.39 13.37 -9.91
C SER A 87 2.22 13.63 -8.65
N TYR A 88 1.72 13.18 -7.48
CA TYR A 88 2.45 13.22 -6.22
C TYR A 88 3.24 11.95 -5.92
N ALA A 89 3.03 10.87 -6.66
CA ALA A 89 3.70 9.58 -6.45
C ALA A 89 4.27 9.02 -7.76
N ALA A 90 4.89 9.91 -8.56
CA ALA A 90 5.36 9.62 -9.91
C ALA A 90 6.45 8.54 -10.01
N ASP A 91 7.04 8.12 -8.88
CA ASP A 91 7.99 6.99 -8.81
C ASP A 91 7.28 5.63 -8.61
N GLY A 92 5.94 5.63 -8.51
CA GLY A 92 5.11 4.42 -8.52
C GLY A 92 4.24 4.25 -7.29
N ILE A 93 3.08 3.61 -7.48
CA ILE A 93 2.15 3.22 -6.42
C ILE A 93 2.03 1.70 -6.45
N SER A 94 2.55 1.03 -5.41
CA SER A 94 2.58 -0.43 -5.39
C SER A 94 1.31 -1.00 -4.80
N LEU A 95 0.65 -1.90 -5.54
CA LEU A 95 -0.48 -2.70 -5.08
C LEU A 95 -0.20 -4.21 -5.24
N THR A 96 -0.31 -4.94 -4.14
CA THR A 96 -0.33 -6.40 -4.14
C THR A 96 -1.74 -6.90 -3.83
N THR A 97 -2.41 -7.54 -4.79
CA THR A 97 -3.75 -8.13 -4.54
C THR A 97 -3.71 -9.65 -4.64
N GLN A 98 -4.60 -10.32 -3.92
CA GLN A 98 -4.82 -11.76 -4.02
C GLN A 98 -6.32 -11.99 -4.15
N VAL A 99 -6.71 -12.77 -5.16
CA VAL A 99 -8.10 -13.10 -5.44
C VAL A 99 -8.23 -14.60 -5.67
N SER A 100 -9.23 -15.22 -5.06
CA SER A 100 -9.55 -16.62 -5.33
C SER A 100 -10.13 -16.73 -6.74
N PRO A 101 -9.72 -17.70 -7.58
CA PRO A 101 -10.26 -17.87 -8.93
C PRO A 101 -11.80 -17.97 -8.95
N ARG A 102 -12.40 -18.59 -7.94
CA ARG A 102 -13.87 -18.72 -7.83
C ARG A 102 -14.59 -17.38 -7.64
N ALA A 103 -13.90 -16.36 -7.14
CA ALA A 103 -14.46 -15.02 -7.01
C ALA A 103 -14.49 -14.27 -8.35
N LEU A 104 -13.71 -14.73 -9.34
CA LEU A 104 -13.66 -14.16 -10.69
C LEU A 104 -14.66 -14.83 -11.66
N GLY A 105 -15.19 -16.01 -11.36
CA GLY A 105 -16.09 -16.71 -12.27
C GLY A 105 -16.14 -18.22 -12.02
N LYS A 106 -17.17 -18.88 -12.56
CA LYS A 106 -17.36 -20.33 -12.46
C LYS A 106 -16.54 -21.08 -13.50
N THR A 107 -16.38 -20.51 -14.70
CA THR A 107 -15.58 -21.07 -15.78
C THR A 107 -14.27 -20.32 -15.94
N ARG A 108 -13.31 -20.92 -16.66
CA ARG A 108 -12.02 -20.25 -16.92
C ARG A 108 -12.19 -18.99 -17.77
N ASP A 109 -13.08 -19.03 -18.76
CA ASP A 109 -13.34 -17.90 -19.66
C ASP A 109 -13.95 -16.74 -18.88
N GLU A 110 -14.97 -16.99 -18.04
CA GLU A 110 -15.54 -15.98 -17.14
C GLU A 110 -14.49 -15.36 -16.21
N GLN A 111 -13.56 -16.18 -15.69
CA GLN A 111 -12.50 -15.68 -14.81
C GLN A 111 -11.54 -14.73 -15.51
N VAL A 112 -11.23 -14.99 -16.78
CA VAL A 112 -10.36 -14.14 -17.59
C VAL A 112 -11.10 -12.84 -17.93
N ASP A 113 -12.32 -12.95 -18.45
CA ASP A 113 -13.11 -11.78 -18.87
C ASP A 113 -13.40 -10.83 -17.70
N ASN A 114 -13.78 -11.37 -16.54
CA ASN A 114 -14.02 -10.55 -15.35
C ASN A 114 -12.73 -9.95 -14.80
N LEU A 115 -11.59 -10.67 -14.83
CA LEU A 115 -10.30 -10.10 -14.40
C LEU A 115 -9.90 -8.93 -15.29
N VAL A 116 -9.99 -9.09 -16.62
CA VAL A 116 -9.68 -8.03 -17.59
C VAL A 116 -10.60 -6.83 -17.35
N THR A 117 -11.91 -7.04 -17.26
CA THR A 117 -12.89 -5.97 -17.01
C THR A 117 -12.59 -5.19 -15.73
N ILE A 118 -12.18 -5.89 -14.66
CA ILE A 118 -11.85 -5.25 -13.37
C ILE A 118 -10.56 -4.43 -13.47
N LEU A 119 -9.55 -4.94 -14.17
CA LEU A 119 -8.29 -4.23 -14.37
C LEU A 119 -8.48 -3.02 -15.29
N ASP A 120 -9.23 -3.15 -16.38
CA ASP A 120 -9.60 -2.04 -17.26
C ASP A 120 -10.28 -0.93 -16.45
N GLY A 121 -11.30 -1.29 -15.66
CA GLY A 121 -11.97 -0.34 -14.77
C GLY A 121 -11.04 0.31 -13.74
N TYR A 122 -10.04 -0.41 -13.21
CA TYR A 122 -9.06 0.18 -12.30
C TYR A 122 -8.16 1.21 -12.99
N PHE A 123 -7.62 0.87 -14.16
CA PHE A 123 -6.72 1.76 -14.91
C PHE A 123 -7.46 2.96 -15.53
N GLU A 124 -8.68 2.78 -16.02
CA GLU A 124 -9.52 3.88 -16.53
C GLU A 124 -9.86 4.91 -15.44
N ASN A 125 -9.96 4.47 -14.18
CA ASN A 125 -10.25 5.34 -13.05
C ASN A 125 -8.99 5.98 -12.41
N GLY A 126 -7.82 5.87 -13.05
CA GLY A 126 -6.58 6.51 -12.60
C GLY A 126 -5.63 5.60 -11.82
N GLY A 127 -5.95 4.31 -11.69
CA GLY A 127 -5.01 3.30 -11.23
C GLY A 127 -3.73 3.27 -12.08
N GLN A 128 -2.62 2.89 -11.46
CA GLN A 128 -1.29 2.73 -12.09
C GLN A 128 -0.87 1.26 -12.09
#